data_AF-A0A2I1FH79-F1
#
_entry.id   AF-A0A2I1FH79-F1
#
_cell.length_a   1.000
_cell.length_b   1.000
_cell.length_c   1.000
_cell.angle_alpha   90.00
_cell.angle_beta   90.00
_cell.angle_gamma   90.00
#
_symmetry.space_group_name_H-M   'P 1'
#
loop_
_entity.id
_entity.type
_entity.pdbx_description
1 polymer ?
#
loop_
_entity_poly.entity_id
_entity_poly.type
_entity_poly.pdbx_seq_one_letter_code
_entity_poly.pdbx_strand_id
1 'polypeptide(L)'
;ILNCLNCLKDNDDLMFTSDSKQDILYALIKTFKKVSDSSIVKNGVKRKAKKIFDSIEDTFERREIGEFFEQLDHEFDIRKTDREVHKNVHIAKVLIAEKATTRLGETLDIQEQRSNKKRKIEENAEVVNISEKRDSPYDEGVSGDEERKQTKQTRFQLQPPKKKTSPGKRVSI
;
A
#
# COMPACT_ATOMS: atom_id res chain seq x y z
N ILE A 1 -35.39 -21.78 0.96
CA ILE A 1 -34.10 -21.95 0.24
C ILE A 1 -33.37 -20.63 0.12
N LEU A 2 -33.99 -19.56 -0.41
CA LEU A 2 -33.35 -18.24 -0.52
C LEU A 2 -32.72 -17.73 0.80
N ASN A 3 -33.39 -17.86 1.95
CA ASN A 3 -32.79 -17.52 3.25
C ASN A 3 -31.51 -18.33 3.57
N CYS A 4 -31.45 -19.60 3.18
CA CYS A 4 -30.24 -20.41 3.36
C CYS A 4 -29.11 -19.95 2.42
N LEU A 5 -29.47 -19.51 1.21
CA LEU A 5 -28.52 -18.95 0.25
C LEU A 5 -28.02 -17.57 0.70
N ASN A 6 -28.86 -16.74 1.32
CA ASN A 6 -28.44 -15.45 1.87
C ASN A 6 -27.35 -15.60 2.93
N CYS A 7 -27.33 -16.68 3.71
CA CYS A 7 -26.22 -16.96 4.65
C CYS A 7 -24.86 -17.14 3.95
N LEU A 8 -24.85 -17.43 2.64
CA LEU A 8 -23.64 -17.52 1.84
C LEU A 8 -23.05 -16.14 1.53
N LYS A 9 -23.87 -15.08 1.47
CA LYS A 9 -23.40 -13.70 1.26
C LYS A 9 -22.59 -13.17 2.43
N ASP A 10 -22.88 -13.62 3.64
CA ASP A 10 -22.22 -13.14 4.87
C ASP A 10 -20.81 -13.71 5.06
N ASN A 11 -20.34 -14.59 4.17
CA ASN A 11 -19.01 -15.17 4.22
C ASN A 11 -18.10 -14.55 3.13
N ASP A 12 -17.36 -13.50 3.50
CA ASP A 12 -16.43 -12.81 2.60
C ASP A 12 -15.27 -13.68 2.08
N ASP A 13 -15.01 -14.81 2.75
CA ASP A 13 -13.99 -15.80 2.36
C ASP A 13 -14.48 -16.78 1.29
N LEU A 14 -15.80 -16.91 1.10
CA LEU A 14 -16.35 -17.83 0.11
C LEU A 14 -16.42 -17.14 -1.27
N MET A 15 -15.43 -17.47 -2.10
CA MET A 15 -15.35 -17.04 -3.49
C MET A 15 -16.32 -17.88 -4.33
N PHE A 16 -17.56 -17.40 -4.49
CA PHE A 16 -18.53 -18.05 -5.37
C PHE A 16 -18.30 -17.59 -6.82
N THR A 17 -18.12 -18.56 -7.71
CA THR A 17 -18.07 -18.37 -9.17
C THR A 17 -19.28 -19.05 -9.82
N SER A 18 -19.54 -18.80 -11.10
CA SER A 18 -20.59 -19.52 -11.82
C SER A 18 -20.43 -21.05 -11.79
N ASP A 19 -19.19 -21.56 -11.73
CA ASP A 19 -18.91 -23.00 -11.55
C ASP A 19 -19.39 -23.51 -10.18
N SER A 20 -19.33 -22.66 -9.15
CA SER A 20 -19.77 -23.01 -7.80
C SER A 20 -21.31 -23.16 -7.66
N LYS A 21 -22.12 -22.73 -8.64
CA LYS A 21 -23.59 -22.88 -8.59
C LYS A 21 -24.00 -24.34 -8.49
N GLN A 22 -23.36 -25.20 -9.29
CA GLN A 22 -23.60 -26.64 -9.28
C GLN A 22 -23.10 -27.28 -7.98
N ASP A 23 -21.97 -26.82 -7.45
CA ASP A 23 -21.44 -27.30 -6.17
C ASP A 23 -22.36 -26.94 -4.99
N ILE A 24 -22.91 -25.72 -4.98
CA ILE A 24 -23.88 -25.25 -3.98
C ILE A 24 -25.16 -26.09 -4.06
N LEU A 25 -25.67 -26.31 -5.28
CA LEU A 25 -26.84 -27.16 -5.51
C LEU A 25 -26.57 -28.56 -4.96
N TYR A 26 -25.45 -29.17 -5.34
CA TYR A 26 -25.05 -30.50 -4.88
C TYR A 26 -24.92 -30.58 -3.35
N ALA A 27 -24.29 -29.57 -2.73
CA ALA A 27 -24.14 -29.49 -1.28
C ALA A 27 -25.50 -29.37 -0.56
N LEU A 28 -26.42 -28.56 -1.10
CA LEU A 28 -27.77 -28.42 -0.55
C LEU A 28 -28.58 -29.72 -0.72
N ILE A 29 -28.55 -30.35 -1.89
CA ILE A 29 -29.17 -31.66 -2.16
C ILE A 29 -28.67 -32.68 -1.13
N LYS A 30 -27.35 -32.81 -0.98
CA LYS A 30 -26.71 -33.73 -0.04
C LYS A 30 -27.13 -33.45 1.40
N THR A 31 -27.23 -32.17 1.77
CA THR A 31 -27.60 -31.75 3.14
C THR A 31 -29.06 -32.06 3.44
N PHE A 32 -29.99 -31.66 2.56
CA PHE A 32 -31.41 -31.93 2.77
C PHE A 32 -31.73 -33.42 2.77
N LYS A 33 -31.08 -34.21 1.91
CA LYS A 33 -31.16 -35.68 1.96
C LYS A 33 -30.67 -36.25 3.29
N LYS A 34 -29.52 -35.79 3.79
CA LYS A 34 -29.00 -36.21 5.09
C LYS A 34 -29.96 -35.86 6.23
N VAL A 35 -30.59 -34.69 6.18
CA VAL A 35 -31.57 -34.25 7.19
C VAL A 35 -32.87 -35.04 7.09
N SER A 36 -33.35 -35.37 5.89
CA SER A 36 -34.55 -36.18 5.70
C SER A 36 -34.37 -37.60 6.21
N ASP A 37 -33.17 -38.16 6.04
CA ASP A 37 -32.85 -39.55 6.38
C ASP A 37 -32.33 -39.70 7.82
N SER A 38 -31.97 -38.60 8.48
CA SER A 38 -31.41 -38.61 9.83
C SER A 38 -32.39 -39.22 10.84
N SER A 39 -31.94 -40.16 11.67
CA SER A 39 -32.75 -40.76 12.75
C SER A 39 -32.98 -39.79 13.93
N ILE A 40 -32.08 -38.83 14.13
CA ILE A 40 -32.02 -37.94 15.31
C ILE A 40 -32.91 -36.69 15.14
N VAL A 41 -33.14 -36.26 13.90
CA VAL A 41 -33.92 -35.04 13.61
C VAL A 41 -35.40 -35.26 13.90
N LYS A 42 -36.10 -34.25 14.42
CA LYS A 42 -37.55 -34.34 14.69
C LYS A 42 -38.34 -34.58 13.40
N ASN A 43 -39.37 -35.46 13.44
CA ASN A 43 -40.16 -35.83 12.26
C ASN A 43 -40.75 -34.65 11.47
N GLY A 44 -41.18 -33.57 12.15
CA GLY A 44 -41.68 -32.37 11.48
C GLY A 44 -40.62 -31.67 10.62
N VAL A 45 -39.36 -31.66 11.10
CA VAL A 45 -38.22 -31.11 10.34
C VAL A 45 -37.84 -32.05 9.20
N LYS A 46 -37.82 -33.37 9.43
CA LYS A 46 -37.56 -34.35 8.36
C LYS A 46 -38.55 -34.21 7.20
N ARG A 47 -39.85 -34.07 7.50
CA ARG A 47 -40.89 -33.91 6.48
C ARG A 47 -40.70 -32.62 5.67
N LYS A 48 -40.31 -31.52 6.33
CA LYS A 48 -39.99 -30.26 5.65
C LYS A 48 -38.74 -30.39 4.78
N ALA A 49 -37.68 -31.01 5.30
CA ALA A 49 -36.43 -31.25 4.56
C ALA A 49 -36.67 -32.13 3.34
N LYS A 50 -37.44 -33.21 3.49
CA LYS A 50 -37.85 -34.09 2.39
C LYS A 50 -38.63 -33.33 1.31
N LYS A 51 -39.63 -32.53 1.71
CA LYS A 51 -40.40 -31.72 0.75
C LYS A 51 -39.51 -30.76 -0.04
N ILE A 52 -38.51 -30.17 0.62
CA ILE A 52 -37.54 -29.28 -0.03
C ILE A 52 -36.63 -30.07 -0.98
N PHE A 53 -36.14 -31.24 -0.55
CA PHE A 53 -35.31 -32.12 -1.36
C PHE A 53 -36.04 -32.61 -2.62
N ASP A 54 -37.29 -33.04 -2.48
CA ASP A 54 -38.12 -33.55 -3.57
C ASP A 54 -38.42 -32.46 -4.62
N SER A 55 -38.45 -31.18 -4.22
CA SER A 55 -38.71 -30.03 -5.11
C SER A 55 -37.48 -29.14 -5.35
N ILE A 56 -36.27 -29.67 -5.12
CA ILE A 56 -35.06 -28.84 -5.09
C ILE A 56 -34.67 -28.35 -6.48
N GLU A 57 -34.78 -29.19 -7.50
CA GLU A 57 -34.53 -28.84 -8.90
C GLU A 57 -35.48 -27.71 -9.34
N ASP A 58 -36.80 -27.92 -9.19
CA ASP A 58 -37.83 -26.90 -9.45
C ASP A 58 -37.58 -25.59 -8.68
N THR A 59 -37.03 -25.67 -7.46
CA THR A 59 -36.76 -24.47 -6.67
C THR A 59 -35.56 -23.70 -7.21
N PHE A 60 -34.53 -24.39 -7.70
CA PHE A 60 -33.35 -23.76 -8.28
C PHE A 60 -33.60 -23.19 -9.68
N GLU A 61 -34.61 -23.68 -10.39
CA GLU A 61 -35.08 -23.10 -11.64
C GLU A 61 -35.95 -21.84 -11.44
N ARG A 62 -36.35 -21.53 -10.20
CA ARG A 62 -37.13 -20.30 -9.94
C ARG A 62 -36.30 -19.07 -10.26
N ARG A 63 -36.96 -18.10 -10.91
CA ARG A 63 -36.38 -16.80 -11.26
C ARG A 63 -35.64 -16.14 -10.08
N GLU A 64 -36.25 -16.16 -8.88
CA GLU A 64 -35.66 -15.56 -7.67
C GLU A 64 -34.28 -16.15 -7.29
N ILE A 65 -34.05 -17.43 -7.58
CA ILE A 65 -32.76 -18.10 -7.33
C ILE A 65 -31.76 -17.78 -8.45
N GLY A 66 -32.23 -17.71 -9.70
CA GLY A 66 -31.42 -17.23 -10.82
C GLY A 66 -30.89 -15.81 -10.58
N GLU A 67 -31.78 -14.88 -10.23
CA GLU A 67 -31.45 -13.49 -9.90
C GLU A 67 -30.47 -13.40 -8.71
N PHE A 68 -30.63 -14.25 -7.69
CA PHE A 68 -29.69 -14.32 -6.57
C PHE A 68 -28.26 -14.66 -7.04
N PHE A 69 -28.12 -15.64 -7.91
CA PHE A 69 -26.82 -16.05 -8.43
C PHE A 69 -26.22 -15.04 -9.41
N GLU A 70 -27.03 -14.38 -10.23
CA GLU A 70 -26.58 -13.27 -11.09
C GLU A 70 -26.05 -12.09 -10.27
N GLN A 71 -26.72 -11.75 -9.17
CA GLN A 71 -26.23 -10.73 -8.25
C GLN A 71 -24.90 -11.11 -7.62
N LEU A 72 -24.73 -12.38 -7.24
CA LEU A 72 -23.46 -12.88 -6.71
C LEU A 72 -22.33 -12.79 -7.74
N ASP A 73 -22.58 -13.19 -8.99
CA ASP A 73 -21.59 -13.09 -10.07
C ASP A 73 -21.18 -11.62 -10.31
N HIS A 74 -22.15 -10.71 -10.38
CA HIS A 74 -21.89 -9.28 -10.56
C HIS A 74 -21.11 -8.66 -9.39
N GLU A 75 -21.47 -9.02 -8.16
CA GLU A 75 -20.75 -8.56 -6.96
C GLU A 75 -19.30 -9.08 -6.94
N PHE A 76 -19.09 -10.33 -7.38
CA PHE A 76 -17.75 -10.89 -7.54
C PHE A 76 -16.91 -10.13 -8.56
N ASP A 77 -17.47 -9.80 -9.73
CA ASP A 77 -16.77 -9.05 -10.77
C ASP A 77 -16.35 -7.64 -10.30
N ILE A 78 -17.20 -6.97 -9.53
CA ILE A 78 -16.86 -5.69 -8.89
C ILE A 78 -15.69 -5.87 -7.93
N ARG A 79 -15.77 -6.85 -7.02
CA ARG A 79 -14.73 -7.11 -6.01
C ARG A 79 -13.39 -7.51 -6.63
N LYS A 80 -13.38 -8.15 -7.80
CA LYS A 80 -12.16 -8.51 -8.53
C LYS A 80 -11.35 -7.27 -8.91
N THR A 81 -12.03 -6.25 -9.42
CA THR A 81 -11.41 -4.97 -9.81
C THR A 81 -10.78 -4.28 -8.59
N ASP A 82 -11.51 -4.23 -7.47
CA ASP A 82 -11.06 -3.55 -6.25
C ASP A 82 -9.83 -4.24 -5.62
N ARG A 83 -9.79 -5.58 -5.64
CA ARG A 83 -8.64 -6.37 -5.19
C ARG A 83 -7.42 -6.19 -6.10
N GLU A 84 -7.61 -6.11 -7.41
CA GLU A 84 -6.53 -5.86 -8.35
C GLU A 84 -5.93 -4.47 -8.15
N VAL A 85 -6.77 -3.45 -7.94
CA VAL A 85 -6.33 -2.11 -7.54
C VAL A 85 -5.54 -2.18 -6.23
N HIS A 86 -6.02 -2.89 -5.21
CA HIS A 86 -5.33 -2.98 -3.92
C HIS A 86 -3.94 -3.64 -4.03
N LYS A 87 -3.83 -4.73 -4.80
CA LYS A 87 -2.53 -5.38 -5.08
C LYS A 87 -1.57 -4.44 -5.78
N ASN A 88 -2.05 -3.72 -6.80
CA ASN A 88 -1.24 -2.75 -7.54
C ASN A 88 -0.78 -1.59 -6.66
N VAL A 89 -1.64 -1.11 -5.75
CA VAL A 89 -1.27 -0.10 -4.74
C VAL A 89 -0.20 -0.63 -3.79
N HIS A 90 -0.29 -1.88 -3.34
CA HIS A 90 0.72 -2.47 -2.46
C HIS A 90 2.07 -2.60 -3.18
N ILE A 91 2.08 -3.09 -4.43
CA ILE A 91 3.29 -3.16 -5.26
C ILE A 91 3.91 -1.76 -5.43
N ALA A 92 3.10 -0.75 -5.74
CA ALA A 92 3.57 0.63 -5.87
C ALA A 92 4.19 1.16 -4.58
N LYS A 93 3.57 0.88 -3.42
CA LYS A 93 4.12 1.25 -2.10
C LYS A 93 5.48 0.60 -1.86
N VAL A 94 5.64 -0.68 -2.17
CA VAL A 94 6.91 -1.40 -2.03
C VAL A 94 7.99 -0.79 -2.92
N LEU A 95 7.69 -0.55 -4.20
CA LEU A 95 8.63 0.06 -5.14
C LEU A 95 9.05 1.48 -4.72
N ILE A 96 8.12 2.28 -4.19
CA ILE A 96 8.42 3.61 -3.67
C ILE A 96 9.34 3.51 -2.45
N ALA A 97 9.05 2.61 -1.52
CA ALA A 97 9.86 2.39 -0.33
C ALA A 97 11.29 1.96 -0.71
N GLU A 98 11.42 0.97 -1.59
CA GLU A 98 12.70 0.49 -2.10
C GLU A 98 13.51 1.65 -2.71
N LYS A 99 12.90 2.43 -3.61
CA LYS A 99 13.56 3.56 -4.26
C LYS A 99 13.95 4.67 -3.28
N ALA A 100 13.13 4.92 -2.26
CA ALA A 100 13.44 5.88 -1.20
C ALA A 100 14.63 5.41 -0.35
N THR A 101 14.67 4.12 0.00
CA THR A 101 15.78 3.54 0.79
C THR A 101 17.10 3.58 0.03
N THR A 102 17.11 3.26 -1.27
CA THR A 102 18.34 3.34 -2.09
C THR A 102 18.86 4.77 -2.15
N ARG A 103 17.99 5.76 -2.40
CA ARG A 103 18.38 7.19 -2.44
C ARG A 103 18.89 7.70 -1.10
N LEU A 104 18.30 7.23 0.00
CA LEU A 104 18.77 7.56 1.34
C LEU A 104 20.18 7.00 1.55
N GLY A 105 20.42 5.74 1.20
CA GLY A 105 21.74 5.10 1.27
C GLY A 105 22.80 5.89 0.48
N GLU A 106 22.54 6.20 -0.79
CA GLU A 106 23.42 7.01 -1.64
C GLU A 106 23.74 8.38 -1.00
N THR A 107 22.73 9.03 -0.40
CA THR A 107 22.90 10.35 0.23
C THR A 107 23.76 10.26 1.50
N LEU A 108 23.57 9.20 2.30
CA LEU A 108 24.36 8.95 3.50
C LEU A 108 25.82 8.65 3.14
N ASP A 109 26.06 7.84 2.12
CA ASP A 109 27.42 7.55 1.61
C ASP A 109 28.11 8.84 1.15
N ILE A 110 27.41 9.69 0.39
CA ILE A 110 27.93 10.99 -0.05
C ILE A 110 28.22 11.90 1.15
N GLN A 111 27.35 11.91 2.16
CA GLN A 111 27.54 12.71 3.37
C GLN A 111 28.74 12.22 4.19
N GLU A 112 28.91 10.91 4.32
CA GLU A 112 30.06 10.30 4.97
C GLU A 112 31.36 10.63 4.23
N GLN A 113 31.38 10.48 2.91
CA GLN A 113 32.54 10.85 2.08
C GLN A 113 32.90 12.34 2.25
N ARG A 114 31.90 13.23 2.29
CA ARG A 114 32.11 14.68 2.53
C ARG A 114 32.64 14.95 3.94
N SER A 115 32.12 14.27 4.96
CA SER A 115 32.58 14.36 6.35
C SER A 115 34.03 13.90 6.49
N ASN A 116 34.37 12.75 5.89
CA ASN A 116 35.73 12.20 5.90
C ASN A 116 36.72 13.11 5.17
N LYS A 117 36.31 13.69 4.04
CA LYS A 117 37.12 14.70 3.34
C LYS A 117 37.33 15.96 4.18
N LYS A 118 36.30 16.44 4.89
CA LYS A 118 36.40 17.60 5.77
C LYS A 118 37.38 17.35 6.94
N ARG A 119 37.28 16.20 7.60
CA ARG A 119 38.19 15.80 8.69
C ARG A 119 39.66 15.77 8.24
N LYS A 120 39.95 15.19 7.05
CA LYS A 120 41.31 15.16 6.49
C LYS A 120 41.88 16.55 6.20
N ILE A 121 41.04 17.51 5.83
CA ILE A 121 41.48 18.90 5.57
C ILE A 121 41.78 19.62 6.89
N GLU A 122 40.97 19.39 7.92
CA GLU A 122 41.13 19.98 9.26
C GLU A 122 42.38 19.44 9.97
N GLU A 123 42.62 18.12 9.90
CA GLU A 123 43.84 17.48 10.41
C GLU A 123 45.10 18.03 9.75
N ASN A 124 45.08 18.21 8.42
CA ASN A 124 46.21 18.81 7.69
C ASN A 124 46.42 20.29 8.04
N ALA A 125 45.37 21.06 8.34
CA ALA A 125 45.47 22.45 8.76
C ALA A 125 46.01 22.60 10.19
N GLU A 126 45.70 21.66 11.09
CA GLU A 126 46.29 21.61 12.43
C GLU A 126 47.78 21.25 12.40
N VAL A 127 48.17 20.28 11.56
CA VAL A 127 49.59 19.90 11.41
C VAL A 127 50.45 21.05 10.86
N VAL A 128 49.93 21.82 9.90
CA VAL A 128 50.63 23.00 9.37
C VAL A 128 50.79 24.09 10.45
N ASN A 129 49.77 24.33 11.27
CA ASN A 129 49.83 25.29 12.38
C ASN A 129 50.81 24.89 13.51
N ILE A 130 51.06 23.59 13.71
CA ILE A 130 52.03 23.11 14.70
C ILE A 130 53.46 23.21 14.15
N SER A 131 53.64 23.03 12.84
CA SER A 131 54.94 23.17 12.17
C SER A 131 55.43 24.63 12.13
N GLU A 132 54.53 25.60 11.91
CA GLU A 132 54.91 27.03 11.93
C GLU A 132 55.31 27.55 13.32
N LYS A 133 54.95 26.85 14.40
CA LYS A 133 55.29 27.25 15.77
C LYS A 133 56.61 26.70 16.31
N ARG A 134 57.34 25.89 15.52
CA ARG A 134 58.59 25.25 15.98
C ARG A 134 59.88 25.78 15.34
N ASP A 135 59.80 26.78 14.46
CA ASP A 135 60.98 27.44 13.90
C ASP A 135 60.96 28.94 14.19
N SER A 136 61.20 29.34 15.45
CA SER A 136 61.83 30.64 15.73
C SER A 136 62.37 30.70 17.16
N PRO A 137 63.70 30.59 17.36
CA PRO A 137 64.36 31.17 18.50
C PRO A 137 64.85 32.57 18.10
N TYR A 138 64.19 33.63 18.59
CA TYR A 138 64.79 34.85 19.15
C TYR A 138 63.71 35.94 19.33
N ASP A 139 63.89 36.66 20.43
CA ASP A 139 63.08 37.71 21.04
C ASP A 139 63.34 39.07 20.34
N GLU A 140 62.29 39.85 20.06
CA GLU A 140 62.30 41.33 20.08
C GLU A 140 60.92 41.93 19.73
N GLY A 141 60.30 42.61 20.71
CA GLY A 141 59.87 44.01 20.56
C GLY A 141 58.60 44.41 19.79
N VAL A 142 57.60 44.87 20.56
CA VAL A 142 56.84 46.13 20.40
C VAL A 142 55.67 46.24 19.38
N SER A 143 54.46 46.41 19.97
CA SER A 143 53.36 47.35 19.67
C SER A 143 52.67 47.37 18.30
N GLY A 144 51.33 47.24 18.31
CA GLY A 144 50.47 47.69 17.21
C GLY A 144 49.04 47.15 17.27
N ASP A 145 48.09 48.06 17.45
CA ASP A 145 46.65 47.92 17.70
C ASP A 145 45.79 47.09 16.70
N GLU A 146 44.62 46.69 17.24
CA GLU A 146 43.29 46.54 16.63
C GLU A 146 43.13 46.33 15.11
N GLU A 147 42.45 45.24 14.70
CA GLU A 147 41.03 45.32 14.25
C GLU A 147 40.51 44.01 13.59
N ARG A 148 39.25 43.72 13.94
CA ARG A 148 38.16 43.13 13.13
C ARG A 148 38.27 41.70 12.56
N LYS A 149 37.55 40.82 13.28
CA LYS A 149 36.86 39.64 12.75
C LYS A 149 35.85 40.05 11.66
N GLN A 150 36.04 39.60 10.42
CA GLN A 150 34.97 39.56 9.40
C GLN A 150 34.42 38.13 9.28
N THR A 151 33.31 37.88 9.98
CA THR A 151 32.48 36.68 9.76
C THR A 151 31.57 36.96 8.57
N LYS A 152 31.88 36.39 7.39
CA LYS A 152 30.98 36.48 6.22
C LYS A 152 29.79 35.53 6.42
N GLN A 153 28.65 36.07 6.88
CA GLN A 153 27.36 35.42 6.76
C GLN A 153 26.92 35.41 5.29
N THR A 154 26.96 34.25 4.64
CA THR A 154 26.34 34.08 3.32
C THR A 154 24.86 33.78 3.50
N ARG A 155 24.03 34.82 3.32
CA ARG A 155 22.56 34.72 3.26
C ARG A 155 22.15 34.06 1.94
N PHE A 156 21.64 32.83 2.00
CA PHE A 156 21.01 32.18 0.85
C PHE A 156 19.69 32.91 0.52
N GLN A 157 19.65 33.62 -0.60
CA GLN A 157 18.41 34.12 -1.20
C GLN A 157 17.72 32.95 -1.92
N LEU A 158 16.62 32.46 -1.33
CA LEU A 158 15.69 31.54 -1.99
C LEU A 158 14.92 32.33 -3.07
N GLN A 159 15.14 32.04 -4.35
CA GLN A 159 14.24 32.49 -5.40
C GLN A 159 12.94 31.65 -5.36
N PRO A 160 11.75 32.25 -5.35
CA PRO A 160 10.50 31.51 -5.47
C PRO A 160 10.30 31.00 -6.90
N PRO A 161 9.64 29.82 -7.08
CA PRO A 161 9.45 29.22 -8.39
C PRO A 161 8.49 30.05 -9.25
N LYS A 162 8.86 30.24 -10.52
CA LYS A 162 8.03 30.92 -11.53
C LYS A 162 6.74 30.13 -11.77
N LYS A 163 5.59 30.74 -11.47
CA LYS A 163 4.26 30.29 -11.90
C LYS A 163 4.22 30.20 -13.43
N LYS A 164 3.96 29.01 -13.97
CA LYS A 164 3.55 28.86 -15.38
C LYS A 164 2.08 29.23 -15.49
N THR A 165 1.81 30.37 -16.11
CA THR A 165 0.49 30.80 -16.57
C THR A 165 0.09 30.00 -17.81
N SER A 166 -1.08 29.36 -17.77
CA SER A 166 -1.73 28.71 -18.91
C SER A 166 -2.20 29.76 -19.94
N PRO A 167 -1.94 29.60 -21.25
CA PRO A 167 -2.53 30.47 -22.25
C PRO A 167 -3.92 29.99 -22.66
N GLY A 168 -4.92 30.76 -22.24
CA GLY A 168 -6.08 31.25 -23.01
C GLY A 168 -6.78 30.32 -24.02
N LYS A 169 -8.03 29.95 -23.66
CA LYS A 169 -9.14 29.68 -24.60
C LYS A 169 -9.22 30.79 -25.66
N ARG A 170 -9.16 30.43 -26.95
CA ARG A 170 -9.78 31.22 -28.03
C ARG A 170 -11.12 30.60 -28.37
N VAL A 171 -12.18 31.36 -28.13
CA VAL A 171 -13.50 31.18 -28.70
C VAL A 171 -13.45 31.79 -30.10
N SER A 172 -13.82 31.01 -31.12
CA SER A 172 -14.11 31.51 -32.45
C SER A 172 -15.63 31.41 -32.66
N ILE A 173 -16.22 32.53 -33.07
CA ILE A 173 -17.61 32.70 -33.48
C ILE A 173 -17.76 32.11 -34.89
#